data_AF-A0A0D2JWA5-F1
#
_entry.id   AF-A0A0D2JWA5-F1
#
_cell.length_a   1.000
_cell.length_b   1.000
_cell.length_c   1.000
_cell.angle_alpha   90.00
_cell.angle_beta   90.00
_cell.angle_gamma   90.00
#
_symmetry.space_group_name_H-M   'P 1'
#
loop_
_entity.id
_entity.type
_entity.pdbx_description
1 polymer ?
#
loop_
_entity_poly.entity_id
_entity_poly.type
_entity_poly.pdbx_seq_one_letter_code
_entity_poly.pdbx_strand_id
1 'polypeptide(L)' 'MIYKLKNGRTVDTARECDFEQRNFLQKMIIYKHLKADLAEFRSKWRTPGNPVWQGPQTLTQPSAAAQILLDMEKDLG' A
#
# COMPACT_ATOMS: atom_id res chain seq x y z
N MET A 1 4.44 11.73 4.99
CA MET A 1 5.62 10.93 4.59
C MET A 1 5.71 11.05 3.08
N ILE A 2 6.90 11.24 2.54
CA ILE A 2 7.10 11.19 1.09
C ILE A 2 7.52 9.77 0.71
N TYR A 3 6.74 9.10 -0.13
CA TYR A 3 7.05 7.75 -0.61
C TYR A 3 7.48 7.81 -2.08
N LYS A 4 8.62 7.21 -2.41
CA LYS A 4 9.12 7.13 -3.79
C LYS A 4 8.79 5.75 -4.36
N LEU A 5 7.89 5.71 -5.33
CA LEU A 5 7.52 4.49 -6.05
C LEU A 5 8.67 4.07 -6.99
N LYS A 6 8.76 2.78 -7.32
CA LYS A 6 9.77 2.24 -8.24
C LYS A 6 9.71 2.82 -9.65
N ASN A 7 8.53 3.28 -10.08
CA ASN A 7 8.34 3.91 -11.38
C ASN A 7 8.80 5.39 -11.42
N GLY A 8 9.42 5.89 -10.35
CA GLY A 8 9.94 7.26 -10.27
C GLY A 8 8.91 8.29 -9.77
N ARG A 9 7.61 7.94 -9.71
CA ARG A 9 6.61 8.82 -9.10
C ARG A 9 6.82 8.91 -7.59
N THR A 10 6.56 10.09 -7.07
CA THR A 10 6.54 10.36 -5.63
C THR A 10 5.11 10.56 -5.17
N VAL A 11 4.76 10.02 -4.00
CA VAL A 11 3.47 10.20 -3.33
C VAL A 11 3.70 10.95 -2.03
N ASP A 12 3.11 12.14 -1.91
CA ASP A 12 3.03 12.88 -0.65
C ASP A 12 1.83 12.40 0.15
N THR A 13 2.06 11.46 1.07
CA THR A 13 0.96 10.85 1.83
C THR A 13 0.22 11.83 2.74
N ALA A 14 0.81 13.00 3.05
CA ALA A 14 0.12 14.01 3.85
C ALA A 14 -0.97 14.74 3.03
N ARG A 15 -0.78 14.85 1.72
CA ARG A 15 -1.68 15.56 0.79
C ARG A 15 -2.58 14.62 -0.01
N GLU A 16 -2.05 13.47 -0.41
CA GLU A 16 -2.71 12.54 -1.34
C GLU A 16 -3.44 11.38 -0.66
N CYS A 17 -3.27 11.21 0.65
CA CYS A 17 -3.95 10.17 1.42
C CYS A 17 -4.71 10.77 2.60
N ASP A 18 -5.83 10.16 2.98
CA ASP A 18 -6.53 10.50 4.22
C ASP A 18 -5.82 9.93 5.47
N PHE A 19 -6.35 10.24 6.65
CA PHE A 19 -5.76 9.78 7.92
C PHE A 19 -5.77 8.24 8.05
N GLU A 20 -6.85 7.59 7.62
CA GLU A 20 -7.02 6.15 7.78
C GLU A 20 -6.06 5.38 6.86
N GLN A 21 -5.96 5.81 5.61
CA GLN A 21 -5.00 5.33 4.62
C GLN A 21 -3.57 5.49 5.13
N ARG A 22 -3.22 6.66 5.68
CA ARG A 22 -1.88 6.88 6.25
C ARG A 22 -1.56 5.90 7.38
N ASN A 23 -2.51 5.68 8.29
CA ASN A 23 -2.34 4.74 9.41
C ASN A 23 -2.12 3.30 8.90
N PHE A 24 -2.91 2.86 7.92
CA PHE A 24 -2.74 1.54 7.32
C PHE A 24 -1.42 1.40 6.55
N LEU A 25 -1.01 2.41 5.78
CA LEU A 25 0.28 2.43 5.10
C LEU A 25 1.45 2.28 6.08
N GLN A 26 1.40 2.94 7.23
CA GLN A 26 2.43 2.78 8.27
C GLN A 26 2.50 1.33 8.77
N LYS A 27 1.34 0.71 9.06
CA LYS A 27 1.29 -0.70 9.49
C LYS A 27 1.81 -1.64 8.41
N MET A 28 1.47 -1.41 7.15
CA MET A 28 1.95 -2.20 6.01
C MET A 28 3.47 -2.10 5.85
N ILE A 29 4.04 -0.90 5.95
CA ILE A 29 5.49 -0.68 5.88
C ILE A 29 6.21 -1.43 7.01
N ILE A 30 5.71 -1.32 8.24
CA ILE A 30 6.25 -2.06 9.39
C ILE A 30 6.17 -3.56 9.12
N TYR A 31 5.01 -4.06 8.68
CA TYR A 31 4.79 -5.48 8.43
C TYR A 31 5.73 -6.04 7.35
N LYS A 32 5.93 -5.28 6.27
CA LYS A 32 6.89 -5.61 5.21
C LYS A 32 8.33 -5.72 5.77
N HIS A 33 8.72 -4.83 6.67
CA HIS A 33 10.04 -4.90 7.32
C HIS A 33 10.22 -6.11 8.25
N LEU A 34 9.12 -6.69 8.74
CA LEU A 34 9.14 -7.95 9.50
C LEU A 34 9.33 -9.20 8.62
N LYS A 35 9.72 -9.03 7.34
CA LYS A 35 10.03 -10.09 6.37
C LYS A 35 8.86 -11.02 6.05
N ALA A 36 7.64 -10.50 6.05
CA ALA A 36 6.50 -11.21 5.48
C ALA A 36 6.73 -11.48 3.98
N ASP A 37 6.34 -12.67 3.51
CA ASP A 37 6.34 -12.95 2.07
C ASP A 37 5.15 -12.29 1.36
N LEU A 38 5.15 -12.29 0.02
CA LEU A 38 4.09 -11.66 -0.77
C LEU A 38 2.70 -12.28 -0.53
N ALA A 39 2.63 -13.60 -0.32
CA ALA A 39 1.36 -14.30 -0.13
C ALA A 39 0.74 -13.93 1.22
N GLU A 40 1.55 -13.90 2.26
CA GLU A 40 1.19 -13.46 3.60
C GLU A 40 0.79 -11.97 3.61
N PHE A 41 1.56 -11.13 2.94
CA PHE A 41 1.24 -9.70 2.82
C PHE A 41 -0.12 -9.49 2.15
N ARG A 42 -0.39 -10.19 1.05
CA ARG A 42 -1.68 -10.11 0.35
C ARG A 42 -2.83 -10.63 1.20
N SER A 43 -2.66 -11.75 1.90
CA SER A 43 -3.71 -12.31 2.75
C SER A 43 -4.10 -11.36 3.88
N LYS A 44 -3.13 -10.60 4.41
CA LYS A 44 -3.37 -9.62 5.46
C LYS A 44 -4.03 -8.34 4.97
N TRP A 45 -3.59 -7.84 3.81
CA TRP A 45 -3.91 -6.47 3.37
C TRP A 45 -4.92 -6.41 2.21
N ARG A 46 -5.14 -7.47 1.44
CA ARG A 46 -6.17 -7.51 0.39
C ARG A 46 -7.51 -8.03 0.90
N THR A 47 -7.92 -7.57 2.08
CA THR A 47 -9.16 -7.97 2.73
C THR A 47 -10.26 -6.91 2.56
N PRO A 48 -11.55 -7.30 2.58
CA PRO A 48 -12.65 -6.34 2.62
C PRO A 48 -12.52 -5.40 3.83
N GLY A 49 -12.84 -4.11 3.63
CA GLY A 49 -12.75 -3.11 4.69
C GLY A 49 -11.36 -2.51 4.92
N ASN A 50 -10.35 -2.90 4.14
CA ASN A 50 -9.07 -2.19 4.16
C ASN A 50 -9.23 -0.83 3.44
N PRO A 51 -8.92 0.31 4.09
CA PRO A 51 -9.06 1.63 3.47
C PRO A 51 -8.16 1.85 2.24
N VAL A 52 -7.06 1.09 2.14
CA VAL A 52 -6.11 1.14 1.02
C VAL A 52 -6.47 0.17 -0.10
N TRP A 53 -7.00 -1.01 0.23
CA TRP A 53 -7.41 -2.03 -0.75
C TRP A 53 -8.93 -2.15 -0.79
N GLN A 54 -9.54 -1.62 -1.86
CA GLN A 54 -10.99 -1.59 -2.00
C GLN A 54 -11.55 -2.80 -2.78
N GLY A 55 -10.69 -3.71 -3.26
CA GLY A 55 -11.05 -4.82 -4.14
C GLY A 55 -10.35 -4.78 -5.50
N PRO A 56 -10.74 -5.63 -6.47
CA PRO A 56 -10.07 -5.77 -7.75
C PRO A 56 -9.96 -4.46 -8.57
N GLN A 57 -10.90 -3.53 -8.42
CA GLN A 57 -10.85 -2.21 -9.06
C GLN A 57 -9.63 -1.38 -8.65
N THR A 58 -9.01 -1.70 -7.51
CA THR A 58 -7.74 -1.11 -7.07
C THR A 58 -6.62 -1.36 -8.09
N LEU A 59 -6.70 -2.45 -8.88
CA LEU A 59 -5.69 -2.79 -9.88
C LEU A 59 -5.81 -1.94 -11.15
N THR A 60 -7.01 -1.48 -11.49
CA THR A 60 -7.26 -0.70 -12.71
C THR A 60 -7.15 0.81 -12.46
N GLN A 61 -7.56 1.28 -11.28
CA GLN A 61 -7.51 2.70 -10.93
C GLN A 61 -7.05 2.89 -9.48
N PRO A 62 -5.74 2.69 -9.20
CA PRO A 62 -5.24 2.75 -7.83
C PRO A 62 -5.21 4.19 -7.30
N SER A 63 -5.77 4.39 -6.11
CA SER A 63 -5.55 5.60 -5.31
C SER A 63 -4.06 5.78 -4.98
N ALA A 64 -3.68 6.96 -4.48
CA ALA A 64 -2.29 7.21 -4.08
C ALA A 64 -1.80 6.19 -3.01
N ALA A 65 -2.64 5.88 -2.02
CA ALA A 65 -2.33 4.86 -1.03
C ALA A 65 -2.23 3.45 -1.66
N ALA A 66 -3.13 3.10 -2.56
CA ALA A 66 -3.10 1.81 -3.26
C ALA A 66 -1.85 1.65 -4.15
N GLN A 67 -1.37 2.73 -4.76
CA GLN A 67 -0.12 2.69 -5.52
C GLN A 67 1.07 2.30 -4.64
N ILE A 68 1.12 2.82 -3.40
CA ILE A 68 2.16 2.45 -2.43
C ILE A 68 2.01 0.98 -2.01
N LEU A 69 0.79 0.50 -1.73
CA LEU A 69 0.52 -0.92 -1.45
C LEU A 69 1.06 -1.81 -2.58
N LEU A 70 0.69 -1.52 -3.83
CA LEU A 70 1.10 -2.30 -4.99
C LEU A 70 2.62 -2.24 -5.24
N ASP A 71 3.25 -1.11 -4.92
CA ASP A 71 4.71 -0.96 -4.99
C ASP A 71 5.42 -1.77 -3.89
N MET A 72 4.86 -1.79 -2.67
CA MET A 72 5.34 -2.67 -1.58
C MET A 72 5.24 -4.14 -1.95
N GLU A 73 4.17 -4.57 -2.61
CA GLU A 73 4.04 -5.96 -3.08
C GLU A 73 5.15 -6.34 -4.07
N LYS A 74 5.53 -5.44 -4.99
CA LYS A 74 6.65 -5.66 -5.93
C LYS A 74 8.02 -5.74 -5.27
N ASP A 75 8.15 -5.37 -4.01
CA ASP A 75 9.38 -5.58 -3.23
C ASP A 75 9.42 -6.93 -2.54
N LEU A 76 8.26 -7.56 -2.35
CA LEU A 76 8.11 -8.85 -1.68
C LEU A 76 8.09 -10.04 -2.68
N GLY A 77 7.92 -9.77 -3.97
CA GLY A 77 7.98 -10.76 -5.05
C GLY A 77 7.95 -10.13 -6.44
#